data_AF-T1P411-F1
#
_entry.id   AF-T1P411-F1
#
_cell.length_a   1.000
_cell.length_b   1.000
_cell.length_c   1.000
_cell.angle_alpha   90.00
_cell.angle_beta   90.00
_cell.angle_gamma   90.00
#
_symmetry.space_group_name_H-M   'P 1'
#
loop_
_entity.id
_entity.type
_entity.pdbx_description
1 polymer ?
#
loop_
_entity_poly.entity_id
_entity_poly.type
_entity_poly.pdbx_seq_one_letter_code
_entity_poly.pdbx_strand_id
1 'polypeptide(L)'
;GPGYASPLKAFKSGDVEKIVYIPCIVPDGSRPDYLVTVDVDPNSSTYSKVIHRLVMPNLGDELHHSGWNACSSCHDDPKRSRQYLILPCLRSNRIYVVDVLTNPLAPQLFKTVEPEGLLDRQCSAPHTTHCLANGNIMISTM
;
A
#
# COMPACT_ATOMS: atom_id res chain seq x y z
N GLY A 1 13.94 -1.51 12.58
CA GLY A 1 13.10 -1.26 11.39
C GLY A 1 11.86 -0.51 11.80
N PRO A 2 10.82 -0.47 10.97
CA PRO A 2 9.62 0.29 11.27
C PRO A 2 8.78 -0.39 12.36
N GLY A 3 7.93 0.38 13.04
CA GLY A 3 6.93 -0.13 13.97
C GLY A 3 7.46 -0.42 15.38
N TYR A 4 6.83 -1.39 16.06
CA TYR A 4 6.94 -1.54 17.51
C TYR A 4 7.02 -3.01 17.92
N ALA A 5 7.78 -3.30 18.99
CA ALA A 5 7.99 -4.67 19.49
C ALA A 5 6.73 -5.36 20.05
N SER A 6 5.68 -4.60 20.37
CA SER A 6 4.42 -5.16 20.90
C SER A 6 3.23 -4.25 20.61
N PRO A 7 1.99 -4.78 20.65
CA PRO A 7 0.78 -3.97 20.52
C PRO A 7 0.69 -2.85 21.56
N LEU A 8 1.06 -3.11 22.82
CA LEU A 8 1.04 -2.10 23.88
C LEU A 8 2.02 -0.95 23.60
N LYS A 9 3.20 -1.26 23.05
CA LYS A 9 4.18 -0.25 22.66
C LYS A 9 3.68 0.56 21.45
N ALA A 10 3.04 -0.09 20.48
CA ALA A 10 2.40 0.60 19.36
C ALA A 10 1.31 1.58 19.84
N PHE A 11 0.49 1.18 20.81
CA PHE A 11 -0.55 2.03 21.37
C PHE A 11 0.01 3.23 22.15
N LYS A 12 1.03 3.01 22.98
CA LYS A 12 1.55 4.06 23.88
C LYS A 12 2.55 5.01 23.22
N SER A 13 3.29 4.55 22.21
CA SER A 13 4.40 5.27 21.61
C SER A 13 4.21 5.49 20.11
N GLY A 14 3.03 5.14 19.58
CA GLY A 14 2.66 5.41 18.21
C GLY A 14 2.43 6.89 17.97
N ASP A 15 2.99 7.41 16.89
CA ASP A 15 2.63 8.74 16.42
C ASP A 15 1.19 8.70 15.88
N VAL A 16 0.42 9.75 16.17
CA VAL A 16 -0.92 9.92 15.61
C VAL A 16 -0.78 10.16 14.10
N GLU A 17 -1.47 9.36 13.30
CA GLU A 17 -1.44 9.47 11.85
C GLU A 17 -1.96 10.84 11.38
N LYS A 18 -1.28 11.39 10.38
CA LYS A 18 -1.66 12.68 9.76
C LYS A 18 -2.22 12.53 8.35
N ILE A 19 -2.02 11.34 7.76
CA ILE A 19 -2.53 10.99 6.44
C ILE A 19 -3.00 9.54 6.40
N VAL A 20 -3.93 9.25 5.49
CA VAL A 20 -4.41 7.90 5.17
C VAL A 20 -4.35 7.67 3.66
N TYR A 21 -3.83 6.51 3.25
CA TYR A 21 -3.87 6.07 1.86
C TYR A 21 -5.06 5.13 1.65
N ILE A 22 -5.90 5.42 0.64
CA ILE A 22 -7.11 4.64 0.37
C ILE A 22 -7.11 4.18 -1.10
N PRO A 23 -7.10 2.87 -1.37
CA PRO A 23 -7.35 2.35 -2.72
C PRO A 23 -8.78 2.71 -3.15
N CYS A 24 -8.94 3.23 -4.37
CA CYS A 24 -10.23 3.60 -4.94
C CYS A 24 -10.45 2.86 -6.25
N ILE A 25 -11.46 2.00 -6.25
CA ILE A 25 -11.86 1.18 -7.40
C ILE A 25 -12.83 1.98 -8.26
N VAL A 26 -12.74 1.78 -9.58
CA VAL A 26 -13.70 2.24 -10.59
C VAL A 26 -14.42 1.00 -11.13
N PRO A 27 -15.57 0.60 -10.56
CA PRO A 27 -16.16 -0.72 -10.82
C PRO A 27 -16.56 -0.97 -12.28
N ASP A 28 -16.93 0.09 -13.00
CA ASP A 28 -17.30 0.01 -14.42
C ASP A 28 -16.09 -0.02 -15.37
N GLY A 29 -14.87 0.19 -14.86
CA GLY A 29 -13.64 0.23 -15.66
C GLY A 29 -13.56 1.39 -16.64
N SER A 30 -14.43 2.41 -16.52
CA SER A 30 -14.47 3.58 -17.42
C SER A 30 -13.21 4.44 -17.39
N ARG A 31 -12.46 4.36 -16.28
CA ARG A 31 -11.16 5.01 -16.07
C ARG A 31 -10.32 4.17 -15.09
N PRO A 32 -9.00 4.41 -14.97
CA PRO A 32 -8.17 3.64 -14.07
C PRO A 32 -8.59 3.81 -12.62
N ASP A 33 -8.34 2.76 -11.85
CA ASP A 33 -8.31 2.83 -10.39
C ASP A 33 -7.21 3.80 -9.92
N TYR A 34 -7.28 4.24 -8.67
CA TYR A 34 -6.33 5.22 -8.15
C TYR A 34 -6.15 5.06 -6.65
N LEU A 35 -5.00 5.51 -6.14
CA LEU A 35 -4.74 5.65 -4.71
C LEU A 35 -4.96 7.10 -4.31
N VAL A 36 -5.73 7.36 -3.25
CA VAL A 36 -5.86 8.70 -2.69
C VAL A 36 -5.03 8.85 -1.42
N THR A 37 -4.46 10.03 -1.25
CA THR A 37 -3.94 10.49 0.05
C THR A 37 -4.98 11.42 0.66
N VAL A 38 -5.48 11.08 1.83
CA VAL A 38 -6.40 11.90 2.63
C VAL A 38 -5.64 12.49 3.78
N ASP A 39 -5.77 13.80 3.97
CA ASP A 39 -5.26 14.49 5.16
C ASP A 39 -6.23 14.29 6.33
N VAL A 40 -5.71 13.72 7.42
CA VAL A 40 -6.47 13.43 8.64
C VAL A 40 -5.92 14.16 9.86
N ASP A 41 -5.03 15.15 9.67
CA ASP A 41 -4.58 16.01 10.76
C ASP A 41 -5.67 17.05 11.11
N PRO A 42 -6.28 17.00 12.32
CA PRO A 42 -7.31 17.98 12.70
C PRO A 42 -6.80 19.42 12.75
N ASN A 43 -5.49 19.65 12.79
CA ASN A 43 -4.89 20.99 12.78
C ASN A 43 -4.55 21.49 11.36
N SER A 44 -4.73 20.66 10.33
CA SER A 44 -4.42 21.04 8.95
C SER A 44 -5.55 21.83 8.31
N SER A 45 -5.20 22.81 7.48
CA SER A 45 -6.17 23.55 6.64
C SER A 45 -6.89 22.66 5.62
N THR A 46 -6.33 21.49 5.31
CA THR A 46 -6.89 20.49 4.41
C THR A 46 -7.45 19.26 5.13
N TYR A 47 -7.70 19.35 6.44
CA TYR A 47 -8.31 18.28 7.22
C TYR A 47 -9.57 17.69 6.54
N SER A 48 -9.66 16.37 6.48
CA SER A 48 -10.76 15.63 5.86
C SER A 48 -10.92 15.88 4.35
N LYS A 49 -9.81 16.19 3.66
CA LYS A 49 -9.77 16.35 2.19
C LYS A 49 -8.85 15.33 1.55
N VAL A 50 -9.20 14.94 0.32
CA VAL A 50 -8.26 14.27 -0.58
C VAL A 50 -7.25 15.31 -1.05
N ILE A 51 -5.99 15.15 -0.65
CA ILE A 51 -4.89 16.07 -0.97
C ILE A 51 -4.05 15.61 -2.17
N HIS A 52 -4.14 14.32 -2.53
CA HIS A 52 -3.48 13.78 -3.72
C HIS A 52 -4.22 12.59 -4.31
N ARG A 53 -4.08 12.40 -5.62
CA ARG A 53 -4.59 11.23 -6.36
C ARG A 53 -3.48 10.68 -7.25
N LEU A 54 -3.02 9.49 -6.95
CA LEU A 54 -2.13 8.72 -7.82
C LEU A 54 -3.00 7.80 -8.69
N VAL A 55 -3.18 8.17 -9.96
CA VAL A 55 -3.94 7.38 -10.94
C VAL A 55 -3.08 6.23 -11.44
N MET A 56 -3.60 5.00 -11.43
CA MET A 56 -2.88 3.83 -11.93
C MET A 56 -2.80 3.85 -13.46
N PRO A 57 -1.76 3.22 -14.05
CA PRO A 57 -1.53 3.30 -15.50
C PRO A 57 -2.53 2.47 -16.33
N ASN A 58 -3.26 1.52 -15.74
CA ASN A 58 -4.08 0.56 -16.48
C ASN A 58 -5.56 0.57 -16.06
N LEU A 59 -6.42 0.11 -16.97
CA LEU A 59 -7.84 -0.11 -16.72
C LEU A 59 -8.12 -1.50 -16.15
N GLY A 60 -9.20 -1.62 -15.37
CA GLY A 60 -9.75 -2.91 -14.93
C GLY A 60 -8.86 -3.68 -13.95
N ASP A 61 -8.06 -2.98 -13.15
CA ASP A 61 -7.16 -3.58 -12.15
C ASP A 61 -7.90 -4.18 -10.96
N GLU A 62 -8.90 -3.46 -10.44
CA GLU A 62 -9.56 -3.74 -9.17
C GLU A 62 -8.57 -3.70 -7.99
N LEU A 63 -8.07 -2.50 -7.66
CA LEU A 63 -7.28 -2.24 -6.45
C LEU A 63 -8.11 -2.52 -5.20
N HIS A 64 -7.94 -3.70 -4.59
CA HIS A 64 -8.84 -4.18 -3.55
C HIS A 64 -8.27 -3.99 -2.14
N HIS A 65 -7.19 -4.71 -1.83
CA HIS A 65 -6.49 -4.64 -0.55
C HIS A 65 -5.14 -3.93 -0.70
N SER A 66 -4.56 -3.50 0.43
CA SER A 66 -3.21 -2.93 0.46
C SER A 66 -2.43 -3.40 1.67
N GLY A 67 -1.11 -3.40 1.57
CA GLY A 67 -0.22 -3.73 2.68
C GLY A 67 1.15 -3.07 2.55
N TRP A 68 1.92 -3.08 3.63
CA TRP A 68 3.23 -2.45 3.68
C TRP A 68 4.34 -3.43 3.31
N ASN A 69 5.41 -2.94 2.68
CA ASN A 69 6.61 -3.75 2.42
C ASN A 69 7.30 -4.22 3.71
N ALA A 70 7.25 -3.41 4.77
CA ALA A 70 7.80 -3.72 6.09
C ALA A 70 6.95 -3.08 7.19
N CYS A 71 6.87 -3.74 8.33
CA CYS A 71 6.09 -3.31 9.49
C CYS A 71 6.76 -3.76 10.80
N SER A 72 6.02 -3.76 11.90
CA SER A 72 6.49 -4.18 13.23
C SER A 72 7.13 -5.58 13.27
N SER A 73 6.83 -6.45 12.30
CA SER A 73 7.54 -7.73 12.13
C SER A 73 9.05 -7.59 11.96
N CYS A 74 9.52 -6.41 11.55
CA CYS A 74 10.94 -6.07 11.36
C CYS A 74 11.39 -4.94 12.30
N HIS A 75 10.77 -4.79 13.48
CA HIS A 75 11.03 -3.68 14.40
C HIS A 75 12.50 -3.56 14.83
N ASP A 76 13.23 -4.68 14.87
CA ASP A 76 14.64 -4.80 15.27
C ASP A 76 15.64 -4.70 14.11
N ASP A 77 15.22 -4.76 12.84
CA ASP A 77 16.12 -4.65 11.68
C ASP A 77 16.25 -3.19 11.19
N PRO A 78 17.35 -2.46 11.50
CA PRO A 78 17.50 -1.05 11.12
C PRO A 78 17.61 -0.83 9.61
N LYS A 79 17.82 -1.88 8.80
CA LYS A 79 17.90 -1.77 7.34
C LYS A 79 16.53 -1.75 6.68
N ARG A 80 15.45 -1.93 7.43
CA ARG A 80 14.07 -1.92 6.93
C ARG A 80 13.38 -0.61 7.23
N SER A 81 12.57 -0.17 6.28
CA SER A 81 11.71 1.00 6.38
C SER A 81 10.33 0.69 5.79
N ARG A 82 9.30 1.35 6.34
CA ARG A 82 7.94 1.34 5.80
C ARG A 82 7.88 2.35 4.66
N GLN A 83 8.43 1.98 3.52
CA GLN A 83 8.61 2.87 2.37
C GLN A 83 7.60 2.64 1.26
N TYR A 84 7.26 1.38 1.01
CA TYR A 84 6.41 1.02 -0.11
C TYR A 84 5.06 0.51 0.36
N LEU A 85 4.01 1.04 -0.25
CA LEU A 85 2.68 0.48 -0.20
C LEU A 85 2.52 -0.49 -1.37
N ILE A 86 2.06 -1.70 -1.07
CA ILE A 86 1.88 -2.80 -2.01
C ILE A 86 0.39 -2.91 -2.29
N LEU A 87 0.03 -2.85 -3.58
CA LEU A 87 -1.34 -2.80 -4.07
C LEU A 87 -1.58 -3.95 -5.07
N PRO A 88 -2.00 -5.13 -4.59
CA PRO A 88 -2.50 -6.19 -5.45
C PRO A 88 -3.74 -5.76 -6.22
N CYS A 89 -3.79 -6.11 -7.50
CA CYS A 89 -4.90 -5.84 -8.39
C CYS A 89 -5.66 -7.14 -8.63
N LEU A 90 -6.85 -7.23 -8.06
CA LEU A 90 -7.61 -8.47 -7.94
C LEU A 90 -8.02 -9.04 -9.30
N ARG A 91 -8.37 -8.18 -10.26
CA ARG A 91 -8.87 -8.61 -11.57
C ARG A 91 -7.75 -8.79 -12.59
N SER A 92 -6.74 -7.94 -12.57
CA SER A 92 -5.68 -7.94 -13.60
C SER A 92 -4.50 -8.85 -13.28
N ASN A 93 -4.36 -9.31 -12.03
CA ASN A 93 -3.17 -9.99 -11.49
C ASN A 93 -1.91 -9.11 -11.41
N ARG A 94 -1.99 -7.79 -11.63
CA ARG A 94 -0.87 -6.89 -11.38
C ARG A 94 -0.63 -6.70 -9.88
N ILE A 95 0.58 -6.29 -9.54
CA ILE A 95 0.88 -5.71 -8.23
C ILE A 95 1.59 -4.38 -8.45
N TYR A 96 0.99 -3.29 -7.98
CA TYR A 96 1.67 -2.00 -7.93
C TYR A 96 2.44 -1.84 -6.63
N VAL A 97 3.64 -1.29 -6.74
CA VAL A 97 4.49 -0.88 -5.63
C VAL A 97 4.58 0.64 -5.69
N VAL A 98 4.08 1.30 -4.66
CA VAL A 98 4.00 2.76 -4.57
C VAL A 98 4.98 3.24 -3.51
N ASP A 99 5.88 4.15 -3.86
CA ASP A 99 6.74 4.84 -2.90
C ASP A 99 5.94 5.93 -2.18
N VAL A 100 5.85 5.81 -0.86
CA VAL A 100 5.16 6.75 0.02
C VAL A 100 6.10 7.42 1.01
N LEU A 101 7.40 7.11 1.00
CA LEU A 101 8.38 7.72 1.91
C LEU A 101 9.03 8.96 1.29
N THR A 102 9.32 8.92 -0.01
CA THR A 102 9.97 10.04 -0.71
C THR A 102 9.13 11.31 -0.64
N ASN A 103 7.81 11.19 -0.81
CA ASN A 103 6.85 12.25 -0.54
C ASN A 103 5.53 11.65 -0.03
N PRO A 104 5.29 11.63 1.29
CA PRO A 104 4.06 11.05 1.86
C PRO A 104 2.78 11.77 1.43
N LEU A 105 2.85 13.06 1.10
CA LEU A 105 1.67 13.82 0.68
C LEU A 105 1.31 13.55 -0.79
N ALA A 106 2.29 13.18 -1.60
CA ALA A 106 2.11 12.85 -3.02
C ALA A 106 2.89 11.59 -3.43
N PRO A 107 2.40 10.39 -3.04
CA PRO A 107 2.99 9.11 -3.43
C PRO A 107 3.14 8.94 -4.94
N GLN A 108 4.12 8.12 -5.33
CA GLN A 108 4.45 7.86 -6.73
C GLN A 108 4.58 6.36 -7.00
N LEU A 109 4.19 5.95 -8.21
CA LEU A 109 4.40 4.58 -8.66
C LEU A 109 5.90 4.31 -8.77
N PHE A 110 6.39 3.33 -8.00
CA PHE A 110 7.79 2.93 -8.01
C PHE A 110 8.04 1.76 -8.96
N LYS A 111 7.14 0.76 -8.95
CA LYS A 111 7.28 -0.44 -9.76
C LYS A 111 5.94 -1.09 -10.03
N THR A 112 5.80 -1.73 -11.18
CA THR A 112 4.73 -2.67 -11.48
C THR A 112 5.30 -4.08 -11.59
N VAL A 113 4.63 -5.05 -10.98
CA VAL A 113 4.78 -6.48 -11.30
C VAL A 113 3.65 -6.83 -12.24
N GLU A 114 4.00 -7.15 -13.49
CA GLU A 114 3.03 -7.50 -14.53
C GLU A 114 2.45 -8.92 -14.33
N PRO A 115 1.25 -9.20 -14.89
CA PRO A 115 0.49 -10.42 -14.62
C PRO A 115 1.26 -11.71 -14.91
N GLU A 116 2.13 -11.71 -15.93
CA GLU A 116 2.91 -12.87 -16.35
C GLU A 116 3.73 -13.44 -15.19
N GLY A 117 4.24 -12.58 -14.31
CA GLY A 117 5.00 -13.00 -13.14
C GLY A 117 4.21 -13.88 -12.17
N LEU A 118 2.89 -13.67 -12.02
CA LEU A 118 2.03 -14.51 -11.20
C LEU A 118 1.53 -15.73 -11.99
N LEU A 119 1.13 -15.53 -13.25
CA LEU A 119 0.58 -16.58 -14.10
C LEU A 119 1.60 -17.71 -14.35
N ASP A 120 2.88 -17.37 -14.54
CA ASP A 120 3.97 -18.36 -14.65
C ASP A 120 4.12 -19.23 -13.40
N ARG A 121 3.62 -18.76 -12.26
CA ARG A 121 3.62 -19.46 -10.97
C ARG A 121 2.28 -20.12 -10.65
N GLN A 122 1.35 -20.17 -11.62
CA GLN A 122 -0.01 -20.69 -11.44
C GLN A 122 -0.77 -19.97 -10.31
N CYS A 123 -0.52 -18.67 -10.18
CA CYS A 123 -1.19 -17.80 -9.22
C CYS A 123 -2.03 -16.76 -9.97
N SER A 124 -3.20 -16.44 -9.39
CA SER A 124 -4.13 -15.43 -9.90
C SER A 124 -4.79 -14.68 -8.74
N ALA A 125 -5.53 -13.62 -9.06
CA ALA A 125 -6.37 -12.88 -8.14
C ALA A 125 -5.65 -12.52 -6.82
N PRO A 126 -4.49 -11.82 -6.89
CA PRO A 126 -3.75 -11.45 -5.69
C PRO A 126 -4.57 -10.47 -4.85
N HIS A 127 -4.65 -10.73 -3.55
CA HIS A 127 -5.62 -10.07 -2.67
C HIS A 127 -4.95 -9.47 -1.43
N THR A 128 -4.82 -10.22 -0.33
CA THR A 128 -4.35 -9.69 0.94
C THR A 128 -2.83 -9.68 0.99
N THR A 129 -2.23 -8.56 1.39
CA THR A 129 -0.78 -8.41 1.54
C THR A 129 -0.35 -8.36 3.00
N HIS A 130 0.72 -9.09 3.34
CA HIS A 130 1.37 -9.07 4.64
C HIS A 130 2.90 -8.96 4.55
N CYS A 131 3.47 -8.04 5.32
CA CYS A 131 4.91 -7.95 5.62
C CYS A 131 5.35 -9.13 6.50
N LEU A 132 6.48 -9.77 6.17
CA LEU A 132 7.08 -10.84 6.98
C LEU A 132 8.36 -10.37 7.67
N ALA A 133 8.74 -11.02 8.78
CA ALA A 133 9.92 -10.66 9.56
C ALA A 133 11.25 -10.83 8.81
N ASN A 134 11.31 -11.76 7.86
CA ASN A 134 12.49 -11.98 7.00
C ASN A 134 12.63 -10.92 5.88
N GLY A 135 11.70 -9.96 5.82
CA GLY A 135 11.68 -8.90 4.80
C GLY A 135 11.09 -9.30 3.46
N ASN A 136 10.52 -10.51 3.35
CA ASN A 136 9.65 -10.87 2.23
C ASN A 136 8.24 -10.30 2.44
N ILE A 137 7.48 -10.25 1.35
CA ILE A 137 6.09 -9.83 1.34
C ILE A 137 5.28 -11.05 0.89
N MET A 138 4.29 -11.44 1.69
CA MET A 138 3.34 -12.51 1.36
C MET A 138 2.07 -11.88 0.80
N ILE A 139 1.56 -12.45 -0.30
CA ILE A 139 0.32 -12.02 -0.91
C ILE A 139 -0.56 -13.27 -1.11
N SER A 140 -1.79 -13.25 -0.61
CA SER A 140 -2.75 -14.33 -0.84
C SER A 140 -3.29 -14.26 -2.26
N THR A 141 -3.60 -15.41 -2.85
CA THR A 141 -4.17 -15.55 -4.20
C THR A 141 -5.45 -16.39 -4.13
N MET A 142 -6.32 -16.28 -5.13
CA MET A 142 -7.56 -17.05 -5.25
C MET A 142 -7.62 -17.85 -6.56
#